data_AF-A0A936JBX5-F1
#
_entry.id   AF-A0A936JBX5-F1
#
_cell.length_a   1.000
_cell.length_b   1.000
_cell.length_c   1.000
_cell.angle_alpha   90.00
_cell.angle_beta   90.00
_cell.angle_gamma   90.00
#
_symmetry.space_group_name_H-M   'P 1'
#
loop_
_entity.id
_entity.type
_entity.pdbx_description
1 polymer ?
#
loop_
_entity_poly.entity_id
_entity_poly.type
_entity_poly.pdbx_seq_one_letter_code
_entity_poly.pdbx_strand_id
1 'polypeptide(L)'
;MPIRRILHGLIVVAAACAGADAAGAAELKVLTAGAFKPVVAALAPVFEGQTGHTVRIENDTAGALARRIGNGEAFDVVVLTPAAMELLEQAGRVARGSSVRLARVAIGVAVKQGAPLPAIGSESDFRQALLAARAVAYIDPAAGGSSGIYLTQLFQRMGIAAQIAPKAVLVPGGLVAQRLVSGEADLALHQISEILAVPGVTLVGPIPAEVQNYTVYAGGLAATSADLPAARAFLELLAGERAKTVLKDKGMEAP
;
A
#
# COMPACT_ATOMS: atom_id res chain seq x y z
N MET A 1 62.78 63.90 -5.06
CA MET A 1 61.96 63.59 -6.25
C MET A 1 62.87 62.93 -7.29
N PRO A 2 62.43 61.90 -8.04
CA PRO A 2 61.10 61.32 -8.10
C PRO A 2 61.04 59.85 -7.66
N ILE A 3 59.82 59.51 -7.26
CA ILE A 3 59.28 58.21 -6.88
C ILE A 3 58.91 57.43 -8.14
N ARG A 4 59.22 56.13 -8.22
CA ARG A 4 58.51 55.19 -9.09
C ARG A 4 58.14 53.93 -8.30
N ARG A 5 56.84 53.84 -8.01
CA ARG A 5 56.09 52.66 -7.56
C ARG A 5 56.06 51.62 -8.69
N ILE A 6 55.85 50.34 -8.34
CA ILE A 6 54.93 49.34 -8.92
C ILE A 6 55.38 47.97 -8.34
N LEU A 7 54.80 47.55 -7.22
CA LEU A 7 53.65 46.63 -7.06
C LEU A 7 54.07 45.15 -7.15
N HIS A 8 54.17 44.51 -5.98
CA HIS A 8 54.42 43.09 -5.80
C HIS A 8 53.14 42.30 -6.15
N GLY A 9 53.21 41.43 -7.16
CA GLY A 9 52.14 40.47 -7.47
C GLY A 9 52.22 39.28 -6.52
N LEU A 10 51.32 39.22 -5.53
CA LEU A 10 51.12 38.06 -4.69
C LEU A 10 50.23 37.06 -5.45
N ILE A 11 50.81 35.98 -5.97
CA ILE A 11 50.04 34.87 -6.56
C ILE A 11 49.50 34.04 -5.39
N VAL A 12 48.21 34.17 -5.11
CA VAL A 12 47.47 33.27 -4.22
C VAL A 12 47.03 32.07 -5.05
N VAL A 13 47.66 30.91 -4.81
CA VAL A 13 47.18 29.63 -5.31
C VAL A 13 45.99 29.22 -4.43
N ALA A 14 44.78 29.48 -4.89
CA ALA A 14 43.57 28.95 -4.28
C ALA A 14 43.45 27.46 -4.63
N ALA A 15 43.71 26.59 -3.66
CA ALA A 15 43.42 25.16 -3.78
C ALA A 15 41.88 25.00 -3.84
N ALA A 16 41.37 24.68 -5.03
CA ALA A 16 39.98 24.29 -5.22
C ALA A 16 39.79 22.89 -4.62
N CYS A 17 39.32 22.83 -3.37
CA CYS A 17 38.62 21.66 -2.88
C CYS A 17 37.29 21.58 -3.65
N ALA A 18 37.28 20.84 -4.76
CA ALA A 18 36.05 20.38 -5.36
C ALA A 18 35.35 19.52 -4.31
N GLY A 19 34.37 20.12 -3.63
CA GLY A 19 33.42 19.37 -2.81
C GLY A 19 32.82 18.29 -3.70
N ALA A 20 32.87 17.05 -3.23
CA ALA A 20 31.96 16.05 -3.77
C ALA A 20 30.56 16.65 -3.67
N ASP A 21 29.91 16.86 -4.81
CA ASP A 21 28.48 17.11 -4.82
C ASP A 21 27.86 16.00 -3.98
N ALA A 22 27.25 16.36 -2.84
CA ALA A 22 26.26 15.51 -2.24
C ALA A 22 25.20 15.35 -3.32
N ALA A 23 25.26 14.25 -4.08
CA ALA A 23 24.20 13.85 -4.99
C ALA A 23 22.91 13.94 -4.17
N GLY A 24 22.10 14.95 -4.50
CA GLY A 24 21.15 15.53 -3.57
C GLY A 24 20.17 14.50 -3.08
N ALA A 25 20.03 14.38 -1.76
CA ALA A 25 18.97 13.61 -1.13
C ALA A 25 17.59 14.05 -1.70
N ALA A 26 17.07 13.27 -2.64
CA ALA A 26 15.74 13.48 -3.22
C ALA A 26 14.65 12.83 -2.37
N GLU A 27 13.45 13.42 -2.38
CA GLU A 27 12.23 12.79 -1.83
C GLU A 27 11.56 11.94 -2.92
N LEU A 28 11.42 10.64 -2.68
CA LEU A 28 10.64 9.74 -3.52
C LEU A 28 9.17 9.77 -3.11
N LYS A 29 8.29 10.00 -4.07
CA LYS A 29 6.84 9.87 -3.85
C LYS A 29 6.38 8.45 -4.19
N VAL A 30 5.83 7.77 -3.19
CA VAL A 30 5.32 6.40 -3.31
C VAL A 30 3.81 6.38 -3.17
N LEU A 31 3.12 6.00 -4.24
CA LEU A 31 1.68 5.75 -4.22
C LEU A 31 1.42 4.26 -3.97
N THR A 32 0.68 3.90 -2.93
CA THR A 32 0.44 2.48 -2.60
C THR A 32 -1.01 2.21 -2.28
N ALA A 33 -1.55 1.11 -2.81
CA ALA A 33 -2.82 0.59 -2.33
C ALA A 33 -2.77 0.38 -0.80
N GLY A 34 -3.87 0.67 -0.12
CA GLY A 34 -3.98 0.64 1.36
C GLY A 34 -3.38 -0.62 1.97
N ALA A 35 -3.72 -1.79 1.43
CA ALA A 35 -3.22 -3.07 1.92
C ALA A 35 -1.70 -3.18 1.99
N PHE A 36 -0.96 -2.64 1.01
CA PHE A 36 0.50 -2.75 0.96
C PHE A 36 1.23 -1.63 1.73
N LYS A 37 0.50 -0.59 2.19
CA LYS A 37 1.06 0.54 2.96
C LYS A 37 1.91 0.10 4.17
N PRO A 38 1.50 -0.87 5.03
CA PRO A 38 2.29 -1.25 6.19
C PRO A 38 3.68 -1.80 5.85
N VAL A 39 3.85 -2.35 4.64
CA VAL A 39 5.12 -2.88 4.12
C VAL A 39 6.01 -1.73 3.67
N VAL A 40 5.47 -0.81 2.87
CA VAL A 40 6.19 0.41 2.45
C VAL A 40 6.66 1.22 3.65
N ALA A 41 5.78 1.43 4.64
CA ALA A 41 6.11 2.19 5.85
C ALA A 41 7.20 1.52 6.69
N ALA A 42 7.28 0.19 6.70
CA ALA A 42 8.32 -0.54 7.44
C ALA A 42 9.67 -0.55 6.70
N LEU A 43 9.68 -0.49 5.37
CA LEU A 43 10.89 -0.54 4.55
C LEU A 43 11.43 0.85 4.17
N ALA A 44 10.61 1.90 4.21
CA ALA A 44 11.04 3.27 3.95
C ALA A 44 12.26 3.68 4.82
N PRO A 45 12.24 3.57 6.16
CA PRO A 45 13.39 3.98 6.98
C PRO A 45 14.70 3.23 6.67
N VAL A 46 14.59 2.00 6.18
CA VAL A 46 15.76 1.21 5.74
C VAL A 46 16.38 1.85 4.50
N PHE A 47 15.55 2.18 3.51
CA PHE A 47 16.00 2.85 2.30
C PHE A 47 16.59 4.23 2.60
N GLU A 48 15.92 5.01 3.44
CA GLU A 48 16.34 6.35 3.81
C GLU A 48 17.71 6.32 4.51
N GLY A 49 17.90 5.42 5.48
CA GLY A 49 19.18 5.27 6.17
C GLY A 49 20.33 4.76 5.29
N GLN A 50 20.04 4.01 4.23
CA GLN A 50 21.05 3.47 3.32
C GLN A 50 21.48 4.45 2.23
N THR A 51 20.60 5.35 1.83
CA THR A 51 20.77 6.16 0.62
C THR A 51 20.81 7.66 0.88
N GLY A 52 20.29 8.11 2.01
CA GLY A 52 20.08 9.53 2.31
C GLY A 52 18.84 10.13 1.64
N HIS A 53 18.16 9.43 0.74
CA HIS A 53 16.85 9.85 0.19
C HIS A 53 15.76 9.80 1.27
N THR A 54 14.65 10.49 1.04
CA THR A 54 13.43 10.37 1.85
C THR A 54 12.30 9.72 1.07
N VAL A 55 11.34 9.10 1.76
CA VAL A 55 10.18 8.46 1.12
C VAL A 55 8.88 9.07 1.64
N ARG A 56 8.17 9.78 0.76
CA ARG A 56 6.81 10.27 1.02
C ARG A 56 5.79 9.23 0.56
N ILE A 57 5.08 8.64 1.52
CA ILE A 57 4.08 7.61 1.27
C ILE A 57 2.68 8.24 1.21
N GLU A 58 1.97 8.00 0.12
CA GLU A 58 0.54 8.28 0.02
C GLU A 58 -0.21 7.00 -0.36
N ASN A 59 -1.36 6.78 0.27
CA ASN A 59 -2.15 5.58 0.05
C ASN A 59 -3.62 5.91 -0.18
N ASP A 60 -4.29 5.04 -0.92
CA ASP A 60 -5.72 5.08 -1.17
C ASP A 60 -6.21 3.68 -1.59
N THR A 61 -7.47 3.55 -2.01
CA THR A 61 -7.93 2.36 -2.71
C THR A 61 -7.21 2.21 -4.06
N ALA A 62 -7.08 0.98 -4.56
CA ALA A 62 -6.42 0.74 -5.84
C ALA A 62 -7.11 1.49 -7.00
N GLY A 63 -8.46 1.52 -7.01
CA GLY A 63 -9.22 2.27 -8.00
C GLY A 63 -9.05 3.78 -7.89
N ALA A 64 -8.97 4.34 -6.67
CA ALA A 64 -8.75 5.76 -6.47
C ALA A 64 -7.35 6.21 -6.93
N LEU A 65 -6.31 5.44 -6.60
CA LEU A 65 -4.95 5.69 -7.09
C LEU A 65 -4.86 5.59 -8.61
N ALA A 66 -5.49 4.58 -9.23
CA ALA A 66 -5.51 4.47 -10.69
C ALA A 66 -6.14 5.70 -11.36
N ARG A 67 -7.24 6.22 -10.81
CA ARG A 67 -7.86 7.47 -11.30
C ARG A 67 -6.95 8.68 -11.12
N ARG A 68 -6.35 8.83 -9.93
CA ARG A 68 -5.40 9.91 -9.61
C ARG A 68 -4.22 9.94 -10.59
N ILE A 69 -3.61 8.79 -10.85
CA ILE A 69 -2.51 8.66 -11.81
C ILE A 69 -2.97 8.92 -13.25
N GLY A 70 -4.15 8.41 -13.62
CA GLY A 70 -4.77 8.71 -14.92
C GLY A 70 -4.95 10.21 -15.15
N ASN A 71 -5.32 10.94 -14.10
CA ASN A 71 -5.48 12.40 -14.08
C ASN A 71 -4.15 13.17 -14.00
N GLY A 72 -3.00 12.50 -14.08
CA GLY A 72 -1.68 13.14 -14.19
C GLY A 72 -0.98 13.37 -12.85
N GLU A 73 -1.41 12.73 -11.77
CA GLU A 73 -0.65 12.79 -10.52
C GLU A 73 0.74 12.17 -10.69
N ALA A 74 1.77 12.95 -10.38
CA ALA A 74 3.16 12.50 -10.37
C ALA A 74 3.44 11.56 -9.19
N PHE A 75 4.34 10.60 -9.43
CA PHE A 75 4.86 9.63 -8.47
C PHE A 75 6.22 9.12 -8.97
N ASP A 76 6.94 8.38 -8.14
CA ASP A 76 8.18 7.68 -8.51
C ASP A 76 8.00 6.17 -8.51
N VAL A 77 7.34 5.65 -7.46
CA VAL A 77 6.98 4.24 -7.33
C VAL A 77 5.49 4.13 -7.06
N VAL A 78 4.83 3.18 -7.71
CA VAL A 78 3.43 2.85 -7.45
C VAL A 78 3.29 1.37 -7.09
N VAL A 79 2.42 1.05 -6.14
CA VAL A 79 2.02 -0.33 -5.80
C VAL A 79 0.52 -0.50 -5.98
N LEU A 80 0.12 -1.29 -6.98
CA LEU A 80 -1.27 -1.53 -7.38
C LEU A 80 -1.48 -2.99 -7.78
N THR A 81 -2.71 -3.35 -8.18
CA THR A 81 -2.99 -4.69 -8.73
C THR A 81 -2.34 -4.83 -10.11
N PRO A 82 -1.96 -6.05 -10.53
CA PRO A 82 -1.41 -6.28 -11.87
C PRO A 82 -2.28 -5.73 -13.00
N ALA A 83 -3.61 -5.83 -12.89
CA ALA A 83 -4.53 -5.28 -13.89
C ALA A 83 -4.46 -3.74 -13.97
N ALA A 84 -4.35 -3.05 -12.83
CA ALA A 84 -4.18 -1.60 -12.84
C ALA A 84 -2.80 -1.19 -13.38
N MET A 85 -1.74 -1.96 -13.05
CA MET A 85 -0.40 -1.74 -13.59
C MET A 85 -0.39 -1.86 -15.12
N GLU A 86 -1.03 -2.89 -15.68
CA GLU A 86 -1.14 -3.09 -17.13
C GLU A 86 -1.79 -1.88 -17.82
N LEU A 87 -2.91 -1.38 -17.28
CA LEU A 87 -3.58 -0.19 -17.82
C LEU A 87 -2.69 1.06 -17.75
N LEU A 88 -1.94 1.23 -16.66
CA LEU A 88 -1.05 2.38 -16.49
C LEU A 88 0.20 2.29 -17.37
N GLU A 89 0.71 1.09 -17.66
CA GLU A 89 1.78 0.88 -18.64
C GLU A 89 1.30 1.19 -20.06
N GLN A 90 0.09 0.71 -20.43
CA GLN A 90 -0.53 1.03 -21.73
C GLN A 90 -0.75 2.53 -21.90
N ALA A 91 -1.09 3.24 -20.82
CA ALA A 91 -1.24 4.70 -20.80
C ALA A 91 0.08 5.48 -20.71
N GLY A 92 1.23 4.80 -20.68
CA GLY A 92 2.56 5.42 -20.56
C GLY A 92 2.79 6.17 -19.24
N ARG A 93 2.05 5.82 -18.18
CA ARG A 93 2.20 6.38 -16.82
C ARG A 93 3.22 5.58 -16.00
N VAL A 94 3.21 4.26 -16.17
CA VAL A 94 4.22 3.36 -15.60
C VAL A 94 5.22 2.98 -16.69
N ALA A 95 6.51 2.94 -16.35
CA ALA A 95 7.56 2.53 -17.26
C ALA A 95 7.37 1.07 -17.69
N ARG A 96 7.34 0.82 -19.00
CA ARG A 96 7.11 -0.51 -19.58
C ARG A 96 8.13 -1.53 -19.05
N GLY A 97 7.63 -2.67 -18.57
CA GLY A 97 8.48 -3.75 -18.06
C GLY A 97 9.13 -3.47 -16.69
N SER A 98 8.72 -2.39 -16.01
CA SER A 98 9.14 -2.13 -14.63
C SER A 98 8.29 -2.86 -13.59
N SER A 99 7.11 -3.36 -13.98
CA SER A 99 6.19 -4.03 -13.07
C SER A 99 6.75 -5.35 -12.54
N VAL A 100 6.76 -5.49 -11.21
CA VAL A 100 7.20 -6.70 -10.50
C VAL A 100 6.15 -7.08 -9.45
N ARG A 101 5.80 -8.37 -9.35
CA ARG A 101 4.90 -8.85 -8.30
C ARG A 101 5.62 -8.78 -6.95
N LEU A 102 4.94 -8.22 -5.96
CA LEU A 102 5.52 -7.98 -4.63
C LEU A 102 4.96 -8.92 -3.58
N ALA A 103 3.64 -9.13 -3.58
CA ALA A 103 2.98 -9.94 -2.57
C ALA A 103 1.56 -10.30 -2.97
N ARG A 104 0.97 -11.25 -2.23
CA ARG A 104 -0.47 -11.48 -2.18
C ARG A 104 -0.98 -11.36 -0.74
N VAL A 105 -2.25 -10.99 -0.59
CA VAL A 105 -2.91 -10.87 0.71
C VAL A 105 -4.31 -11.47 0.65
N ALA A 106 -4.71 -12.13 1.73
CA ALA A 106 -6.03 -12.73 1.88
C ALA A 106 -7.02 -11.74 2.51
N ILE A 107 -8.31 -11.95 2.23
CA ILE A 107 -9.39 -11.32 2.98
C ILE A 107 -9.60 -12.07 4.29
N GLY A 108 -9.67 -11.34 5.40
CA GLY A 108 -9.91 -11.88 6.73
C GLY A 108 -11.16 -11.31 7.40
N VAL A 109 -11.55 -11.98 8.48
CA VAL A 109 -12.62 -11.58 9.39
C VAL A 109 -11.99 -11.09 10.69
N ALA A 110 -12.41 -9.92 11.16
CA ALA A 110 -12.02 -9.39 12.45
C ALA A 110 -13.23 -9.10 13.34
N VAL A 111 -13.00 -9.16 14.64
CA VAL A 111 -13.92 -8.75 15.70
C VAL A 111 -13.24 -7.77 16.64
N LYS A 112 -14.00 -7.03 17.44
CA LYS A 112 -13.43 -6.23 18.53
C LYS A 112 -12.66 -7.14 19.50
N GLN A 113 -11.52 -6.70 20.01
CA GLN A 113 -10.73 -7.49 20.95
C GLN A 113 -11.59 -7.87 22.17
N GLY A 114 -11.52 -9.15 22.56
CA GLY A 114 -12.31 -9.72 23.66
C GLY A 114 -13.74 -10.13 23.29
N ALA A 115 -14.21 -9.85 22.07
CA ALA A 115 -15.49 -10.36 21.59
C ALA A 115 -15.40 -11.86 21.25
N PRO A 116 -16.54 -12.59 21.25
CA PRO A 116 -16.57 -13.97 20.80
C PRO A 116 -16.06 -14.13 19.37
N LEU A 117 -15.32 -15.22 19.11
CA LEU A 117 -14.84 -15.56 17.78
C LEU A 117 -15.90 -16.41 17.05
N PRO A 118 -16.50 -15.94 15.95
CA PRO A 118 -17.44 -16.75 15.18
C PRO A 118 -16.72 -17.89 14.46
N ALA A 119 -17.44 -18.98 14.22
CA ALA A 119 -16.97 -20.02 13.31
C ALA A 119 -16.94 -19.49 11.87
N ILE A 120 -15.81 -19.67 11.18
CA ILE A 120 -15.61 -19.24 9.79
C ILE A 120 -14.84 -20.29 8.97
N GLY A 121 -14.85 -21.55 9.41
CA GLY A 121 -14.04 -22.64 8.82
C GLY A 121 -14.60 -23.18 7.51
N SER A 122 -15.85 -22.88 7.19
CA SER A 122 -16.56 -23.29 5.98
C SER A 122 -17.42 -22.14 5.45
N GLU A 123 -17.83 -22.20 4.18
CA GLU A 123 -18.78 -21.24 3.61
C GLU A 123 -20.09 -21.16 4.41
N SER A 124 -20.57 -22.31 4.92
CA SER A 124 -21.78 -22.36 5.76
C SER A 124 -21.60 -21.61 7.08
N ASP A 125 -20.49 -21.86 7.79
CA ASP A 125 -20.20 -21.18 9.05
C ASP A 125 -20.00 -19.68 8.83
N PHE A 126 -19.24 -19.32 7.80
CA PHE A 126 -19.03 -17.93 7.41
C PHE A 126 -20.35 -17.24 7.08
N ARG A 127 -21.23 -17.89 6.31
CA ARG A 127 -22.59 -17.39 6.02
C ARG A 127 -23.38 -17.16 7.30
N GLN A 128 -23.35 -18.11 8.24
CA GLN A 128 -24.07 -17.99 9.51
C GLN A 128 -23.51 -16.84 10.36
N ALA A 129 -22.18 -16.71 10.46
CA ALA A 129 -21.52 -15.61 11.17
C ALA A 129 -21.93 -14.24 10.60
N LEU A 130 -21.89 -14.11 9.28
CA LEU A 130 -22.34 -12.91 8.57
C LEU A 130 -23.80 -12.59 8.84
N LEU A 131 -24.68 -13.60 8.81
CA LEU A 131 -26.12 -13.42 9.04
C LEU A 131 -26.47 -13.13 10.51
N ALA A 132 -25.70 -13.65 11.46
CA ALA A 132 -25.88 -13.43 12.88
C ALA A 132 -25.38 -12.06 13.36
N ALA A 133 -24.38 -11.47 12.70
CA ALA A 133 -23.86 -10.16 13.06
C ALA A 133 -24.91 -9.05 12.91
N ARG A 134 -24.95 -8.10 13.86
CA ARG A 134 -25.81 -6.91 13.79
C ARG A 134 -25.38 -5.95 12.68
N ALA A 135 -24.07 -5.82 12.49
CA ALA A 135 -23.46 -4.92 11.53
C ALA A 135 -22.13 -5.50 11.00
N VAL A 136 -21.91 -5.40 9.70
CA VAL A 136 -20.74 -5.93 8.99
C VAL A 136 -20.06 -4.80 8.24
N ALA A 137 -18.84 -4.44 8.65
CA ALA A 137 -18.04 -3.42 8.01
C ALA A 137 -17.18 -3.99 6.88
N TYR A 138 -17.16 -3.33 5.73
CA TYR A 138 -16.25 -3.62 4.62
C TYR A 138 -16.08 -2.38 3.72
N ILE A 139 -15.07 -2.41 2.85
CA ILE A 139 -14.84 -1.29 1.91
C ILE A 139 -16.04 -1.15 0.97
N ASP A 140 -16.48 0.09 0.77
CA ASP A 140 -17.47 0.43 -0.24
C ASP A 140 -16.97 -0.01 -1.63
N PRO A 141 -17.68 -0.90 -2.35
CA PRO A 141 -17.29 -1.30 -3.70
C PRO A 141 -17.19 -0.10 -4.67
N ALA A 142 -17.98 0.97 -4.47
CA ALA A 142 -17.95 2.17 -5.31
C ALA A 142 -16.65 2.97 -5.14
N ALA A 143 -15.96 2.82 -4.01
CA ALA A 143 -14.67 3.47 -3.78
C ALA A 143 -13.52 2.83 -4.57
N GLY A 144 -13.72 1.65 -5.17
CA GLY A 144 -12.70 0.97 -5.97
C GLY A 144 -11.71 0.13 -5.15
N GLY A 145 -12.10 -0.30 -3.94
CA GLY A 145 -11.30 -1.21 -3.12
C GLY A 145 -11.49 -2.67 -3.52
N SER A 146 -10.39 -3.40 -3.74
CA SER A 146 -10.41 -4.78 -4.25
C SER A 146 -11.23 -5.73 -3.37
N SER A 147 -11.08 -5.67 -2.04
CA SER A 147 -11.85 -6.53 -1.12
C SER A 147 -13.33 -6.19 -1.12
N GLY A 148 -13.71 -4.91 -1.17
CA GLY A 148 -15.11 -4.46 -1.18
C GLY A 148 -15.86 -4.92 -2.43
N ILE A 149 -15.24 -4.76 -3.60
CA ILE A 149 -15.78 -5.24 -4.88
C ILE A 149 -16.02 -6.75 -4.83
N TYR A 150 -15.03 -7.52 -4.37
CA TYR A 150 -15.14 -8.96 -4.29
C TYR A 150 -16.23 -9.41 -3.30
N LEU A 151 -16.26 -8.85 -2.09
CA LEU A 151 -17.22 -9.20 -1.05
C LEU A 151 -18.66 -8.93 -1.49
N THR A 152 -18.93 -7.80 -2.14
CA THR A 152 -20.27 -7.52 -2.69
C THR A 152 -20.72 -8.58 -3.69
N GLN A 153 -19.83 -9.01 -4.60
CA GLN A 153 -20.14 -10.09 -5.55
C GLN A 153 -20.29 -11.44 -4.84
N LEU A 154 -19.48 -11.72 -3.81
CA LEU A 154 -19.57 -12.94 -3.04
C LEU A 154 -20.93 -13.03 -2.32
N PHE A 155 -21.40 -11.96 -1.69
CA PHE A 155 -22.70 -11.94 -1.03
C PHE A 155 -23.86 -12.19 -1.99
N GLN A 156 -23.75 -11.75 -3.25
CA GLN A 156 -24.71 -12.07 -4.30
C GLN A 156 -24.68 -13.56 -4.63
N ARG A 157 -23.49 -14.14 -4.86
CA ARG A 157 -23.34 -15.58 -5.16
C ARG A 157 -23.83 -16.48 -4.02
N MET A 158 -23.61 -16.08 -2.77
CA MET A 158 -24.08 -16.78 -1.58
C MET A 158 -25.60 -16.59 -1.32
N GLY A 159 -26.29 -15.76 -2.10
CA GLY A 159 -27.71 -15.47 -1.92
C GLY A 159 -28.04 -14.74 -0.61
N ILE A 160 -27.11 -13.97 -0.05
CA ILE A 160 -27.28 -13.23 1.21
C ILE A 160 -27.21 -11.71 1.06
N ALA A 161 -27.02 -11.20 -0.16
CA ALA A 161 -26.85 -9.76 -0.41
C ALA A 161 -28.01 -8.91 0.18
N ALA A 162 -29.26 -9.35 0.03
CA ALA A 162 -30.42 -8.63 0.56
C ALA A 162 -30.43 -8.58 2.10
N GLN A 163 -29.93 -9.64 2.75
CA GLN A 163 -29.84 -9.73 4.21
C GLN A 163 -28.63 -8.96 4.78
N ILE A 164 -27.57 -8.81 3.99
CA ILE A 164 -26.38 -8.02 4.37
C ILE A 164 -26.60 -6.52 4.17
N ALA A 165 -27.25 -6.12 3.09
CA ALA A 165 -27.45 -4.72 2.72
C ALA A 165 -27.92 -3.81 3.88
N PRO A 166 -28.97 -4.14 4.67
CA PRO A 166 -29.44 -3.25 5.74
C PRO A 166 -28.48 -3.14 6.94
N LYS A 167 -27.46 -3.99 7.01
CA LYS A 167 -26.46 -4.02 8.10
C LYS A 167 -25.03 -3.82 7.61
N ALA A 168 -24.85 -3.43 6.36
CA ALA A 168 -23.55 -3.11 5.81
C ALA A 168 -23.07 -1.75 6.35
N VAL A 169 -21.87 -1.73 6.92
CA VAL A 169 -21.16 -0.50 7.29
C VAL A 169 -20.10 -0.26 6.22
N LEU A 170 -20.48 0.46 5.16
CA LEU A 170 -19.59 0.72 4.03
C LEU A 170 -18.58 1.82 4.37
N VAL A 171 -17.29 1.52 4.14
CA VAL A 171 -16.19 2.45 4.42
C VAL A 171 -15.56 2.88 3.08
N PRO A 172 -15.44 4.19 2.78
CA PRO A 172 -14.95 4.66 1.49
C PRO A 172 -13.45 4.40 1.27
N GLY A 173 -12.69 4.10 2.32
CA GLY A 173 -11.26 3.81 2.26
C GLY A 173 -10.65 3.75 3.66
N GLY A 174 -9.43 3.24 3.76
CA GLY A 174 -8.71 3.11 5.02
C GLY A 174 -9.14 1.91 5.86
N LEU A 175 -8.86 1.98 7.16
CA LEU A 175 -8.87 0.81 8.05
C LEU A 175 -10.28 0.44 8.52
N VAL A 176 -10.95 -0.45 7.78
CA VAL A 176 -12.31 -0.95 8.08
C VAL A 176 -12.46 -1.43 9.52
N ALA A 177 -11.46 -2.13 10.06
CA ALA A 177 -11.49 -2.69 11.41
C ALA A 177 -11.65 -1.64 12.53
N GLN A 178 -11.43 -0.35 12.27
CA GLN A 178 -11.72 0.72 13.23
C GLN A 178 -13.22 0.79 13.61
N ARG A 179 -14.12 0.33 12.73
CA ARG A 179 -15.56 0.26 13.00
C ARG A 179 -15.92 -0.74 14.09
N LEU A 180 -15.04 -1.70 14.36
CA LEU A 180 -15.18 -2.62 15.50
C LEU A 180 -14.87 -1.90 16.81
N VAL A 181 -13.82 -1.08 16.82
CA VAL A 181 -13.38 -0.34 18.01
C VAL A 181 -14.44 0.68 18.43
N SER A 182 -14.98 1.42 17.46
CA SER A 182 -16.05 2.40 17.68
C SER A 182 -17.42 1.79 18.03
N GLY A 183 -17.60 0.47 17.82
CA GLY A 183 -18.87 -0.23 18.07
C GLY A 183 -19.90 -0.10 16.93
N GLU A 184 -19.52 0.51 15.82
CA GLU A 184 -20.37 0.63 14.62
C GLU A 184 -20.61 -0.73 13.95
N ALA A 185 -19.69 -1.68 14.08
CA ALA A 185 -19.78 -3.02 13.51
C ALA A 185 -19.41 -4.12 14.50
N ASP A 186 -19.96 -5.32 14.29
CA ASP A 186 -19.61 -6.52 15.05
C ASP A 186 -18.55 -7.35 14.32
N LEU A 187 -18.59 -7.36 12.98
CA LEU A 187 -17.61 -7.98 12.09
C LEU A 187 -17.01 -6.95 11.15
N ALA A 188 -15.71 -7.08 10.86
CA ALA A 188 -15.05 -6.37 9.77
C ALA A 188 -14.44 -7.38 8.79
N LEU A 189 -14.65 -7.13 7.50
CA LEU A 189 -14.10 -7.92 6.40
C LEU A 189 -13.16 -7.03 5.59
N HIS A 190 -11.88 -7.38 5.56
CA HIS A 190 -10.89 -6.60 4.86
C HIS A 190 -9.63 -7.40 4.57
N GLN A 191 -8.64 -6.79 3.90
CA GLN A 191 -7.33 -7.42 3.73
C GLN A 191 -6.68 -7.58 5.09
N ILE A 192 -6.08 -8.76 5.35
CA ILE A 192 -5.48 -9.09 6.64
C ILE A 192 -4.43 -8.04 7.06
N SER A 193 -3.65 -7.52 6.12
CA SER A 193 -2.65 -6.49 6.40
C SER A 193 -3.22 -5.20 6.98
N GLU A 194 -4.43 -4.81 6.57
CA GLU A 194 -5.13 -3.63 7.10
C GLU A 194 -5.81 -3.94 8.43
N ILE A 195 -6.27 -5.17 8.65
CA ILE A 195 -6.80 -5.63 9.95
C ILE A 195 -5.71 -5.59 11.01
N LEU A 196 -4.53 -6.17 10.72
CA LEU A 196 -3.41 -6.24 11.65
C LEU A 196 -2.83 -4.86 12.01
N ALA A 197 -3.12 -3.84 11.20
CA ALA A 197 -2.72 -2.46 11.46
C ALA A 197 -3.62 -1.74 12.47
N VAL A 198 -4.72 -2.35 12.92
CA VAL A 198 -5.68 -1.74 13.86
C VAL A 198 -5.47 -2.29 15.27
N PRO A 199 -5.11 -1.45 16.26
CA PRO A 199 -5.13 -1.86 17.66
C PRO A 199 -6.56 -2.09 18.16
N GLY A 200 -6.74 -3.00 19.12
CA GLY A 200 -8.04 -3.24 19.76
C GLY A 200 -9.00 -4.12 18.97
N VAL A 201 -8.52 -4.84 17.95
CA VAL A 201 -9.26 -5.88 17.23
C VAL A 201 -8.53 -7.22 17.29
N THR A 202 -9.28 -8.29 17.11
CA THR A 202 -8.75 -9.65 16.95
C THR A 202 -9.05 -10.13 15.54
N LEU A 203 -8.02 -10.56 14.81
CA LEU A 203 -8.20 -11.34 13.58
C LEU A 203 -8.74 -12.73 13.95
N VAL A 204 -9.94 -13.04 13.48
CA VAL A 204 -10.54 -14.38 13.64
C VAL A 204 -9.82 -15.38 12.72
N GLY A 205 -9.53 -14.94 11.48
CA GLY A 205 -8.83 -15.74 10.47
C GLY A 205 -9.15 -15.26 9.05
N PRO A 206 -8.55 -15.88 8.02
CA PRO A 206 -8.97 -15.69 6.64
C PRO A 206 -10.41 -16.19 6.43
N ILE A 207 -11.15 -15.61 5.48
CA ILE A 207 -12.42 -16.20 5.02
C ILE A 207 -12.17 -17.61 4.42
N PRO A 208 -13.17 -18.51 4.39
CA PRO A 208 -12.98 -19.89 3.96
C PRO A 208 -12.33 -20.01 2.59
N ALA A 209 -11.48 -21.02 2.39
CA ALA A 209 -10.67 -21.18 1.19
C ALA A 209 -11.52 -21.27 -0.08
N GLU A 210 -12.70 -21.91 -0.02
CA GLU A 210 -13.64 -22.03 -1.14
C GLU A 210 -14.22 -20.70 -1.63
N VAL A 211 -14.25 -19.68 -0.77
CA VAL A 211 -14.76 -18.32 -1.07
C VAL A 211 -13.70 -17.24 -0.89
N GLN A 212 -12.43 -17.63 -0.80
CA GLN A 212 -11.32 -16.68 -0.64
C GLN A 212 -10.96 -16.04 -1.99
N ASN A 213 -10.49 -14.80 -1.93
CA ASN A 213 -9.86 -14.13 -3.07
C ASN A 213 -8.60 -13.39 -2.63
N TYR A 214 -7.46 -13.97 -2.98
CA TYR A 214 -6.17 -13.34 -2.75
C TYR A 214 -5.99 -12.17 -3.71
N THR A 215 -5.69 -11.00 -3.15
CA THR A 215 -5.32 -9.83 -3.95
C THR A 215 -3.81 -9.80 -4.11
N VAL A 216 -3.33 -9.88 -5.35
CA VAL A 216 -1.92 -9.70 -5.68
C VAL A 216 -1.63 -8.21 -5.88
N TYR A 217 -0.50 -7.77 -5.34
CA TYR A 217 0.07 -6.44 -5.56
C TYR A 217 1.37 -6.53 -6.34
N ALA A 218 1.53 -5.59 -7.27
CA ALA A 218 2.72 -5.37 -8.06
C ALA A 218 3.19 -3.93 -7.89
N GLY A 219 4.50 -3.75 -7.84
CA GLY A 219 5.13 -2.43 -7.84
C GLY A 219 5.65 -2.08 -9.24
N GLY A 220 5.70 -0.80 -9.58
CA GLY A 220 6.37 -0.33 -10.78
C GLY A 220 6.78 1.12 -10.68
N LEU A 221 7.56 1.55 -11.67
CA LEU A 221 8.21 2.85 -11.69
C LEU A 221 7.42 3.81 -12.56
N ALA A 222 7.36 5.09 -12.17
CA ALA A 222 6.80 6.11 -13.05
C ALA A 222 7.63 6.23 -14.34
N ALA A 223 6.96 6.39 -15.48
CA ALA A 223 7.64 6.62 -16.76
C ALA A 223 8.43 7.96 -16.77
N THR A 224 8.06 8.89 -15.88
CA THR A 224 8.60 10.25 -15.80
C THR A 224 9.30 10.53 -14.46
N SER A 225 9.72 9.49 -13.71
CA SER A 225 10.41 9.70 -12.44
C SER A 225 11.69 10.53 -12.65
N ALA A 226 11.88 11.56 -11.81
CA ALA A 226 13.04 12.45 -11.89
C ALA A 226 14.33 11.77 -11.39
N ASP A 227 14.19 10.76 -10.51
CA ASP A 227 15.29 9.98 -9.95
C ASP A 227 14.99 8.48 -10.13
N LEU A 228 15.06 8.03 -11.38
CA LEU A 228 14.82 6.63 -11.74
C LEU A 228 15.76 5.64 -11.02
N PRO A 229 17.06 5.94 -10.81
CA PRO A 229 17.92 5.09 -9.99
C PRO A 229 17.41 4.91 -8.56
N ALA A 230 17.03 5.98 -7.86
CA ALA A 230 16.51 5.88 -6.49
C ALA A 230 15.17 5.14 -6.45
N ALA A 231 14.25 5.46 -7.37
CA ALA A 231 12.95 4.78 -7.48
C ALA A 231 13.11 3.26 -7.73
N ARG A 232 14.05 2.88 -8.62
CA ARG A 232 14.39 1.48 -8.90
C ARG A 232 14.96 0.78 -7.68
N ALA A 233 15.91 1.40 -6.99
CA ALA A 233 16.50 0.84 -5.78
C ALA A 233 15.43 0.63 -4.69
N PHE A 234 14.46 1.54 -4.55
CA PHE A 234 13.35 1.35 -3.63
C PHE A 234 12.43 0.20 -4.04
N LEU A 235 12.08 0.09 -5.33
CA LEU A 235 11.28 -1.03 -5.83
C LEU A 235 11.98 -2.38 -5.64
N GLU A 236 13.30 -2.44 -5.85
CA GLU A 236 14.13 -3.62 -5.59
C GLU A 236 14.15 -3.98 -4.10
N LEU A 237 14.19 -2.98 -3.19
CA LEU A 237 14.05 -3.22 -1.75
C LEU A 237 12.69 -3.83 -1.41
N LEU A 238 11.60 -3.34 -2.01
CA LEU A 238 10.25 -3.88 -1.81
C LEU A 238 10.11 -5.32 -2.35
N ALA A 239 10.84 -5.67 -3.41
CA ALA A 239 10.84 -7.01 -4.02
C ALA A 239 11.88 -7.97 -3.42
N GLY A 240 12.82 -7.47 -2.61
CA GLY A 240 13.98 -8.21 -2.14
C GLY A 240 13.73 -9.11 -0.93
N GLU A 241 14.73 -9.91 -0.58
CA GLU A 241 14.69 -10.86 0.56
C GLU A 241 14.31 -10.19 1.89
N ARG A 242 14.76 -8.95 2.11
CA ARG A 242 14.47 -8.19 3.33
C ARG A 242 12.97 -7.89 3.49
N ALA A 243 12.23 -7.81 2.38
CA ALA A 243 10.79 -7.60 2.42
C ALA A 243 10.05 -8.86 2.90
N LYS A 244 10.58 -10.07 2.71
CA LYS A 244 9.85 -11.33 3.03
C LYS A 244 9.40 -11.42 4.49
N THR A 245 10.27 -11.08 5.43
CA THR A 245 9.90 -11.05 6.85
C THR A 245 8.86 -9.98 7.13
N VAL A 246 9.03 -8.78 6.57
CA VAL A 246 8.06 -7.68 6.71
C VAL A 246 6.69 -8.08 6.15
N LEU A 247 6.65 -8.70 4.97
CA LEU A 247 5.42 -9.20 4.35
C LEU A 247 4.70 -10.16 5.30
N LYS A 248 5.41 -11.17 5.80
CA LYS A 248 4.85 -12.14 6.74
C LYS A 248 4.31 -11.48 8.01
N ASP A 249 5.07 -10.56 8.60
CA ASP A 249 4.69 -9.83 9.82
C ASP A 249 3.46 -8.92 9.59
N LYS A 250 3.23 -8.49 8.34
CA LYS A 250 2.05 -7.73 7.92
C LYS A 250 0.94 -8.61 7.33
N GLY A 251 1.00 -9.93 7.51
CA GLY A 251 -0.06 -10.85 7.06
C GLY A 251 -0.17 -10.97 5.55
N MET A 252 0.94 -10.78 4.84
CA MET A 252 1.07 -11.00 3.41
C MET A 252 2.00 -12.17 3.11
N GLU A 253 1.87 -12.70 1.90
CA GLU A 253 2.69 -13.79 1.39
C GLU A 253 3.46 -13.32 0.16
N ALA A 254 4.56 -14.01 -0.14
CA ALA A 254 5.22 -13.89 -1.43
C ALA A 254 4.21 -14.15 -2.56
N PRO A 255 4.38 -13.48 -3.72
CA PRO A 255 3.40 -13.49 -4.81
C PRO A 255 3.21 -14.86 -5.47
#